data_AF-K0PS66-F1
#
_entry.id   AF-K0PS66-F1
#
_cell.length_a   1.000
_cell.length_b   1.000
_cell.length_c   1.000
_cell.angle_alpha   90.00
_cell.angle_beta   90.00
_cell.angle_gamma   90.00
#
_symmetry.space_group_name_H-M   'P 1'
#
loop_
_entity.id
_entity.type
_entity.pdbx_description
1 polymer ?
#
loop_
_entity_poly.entity_id
_entity_poly.type
_entity_poly.pdbx_seq_one_letter_code
_entity_poly.pdbx_strand_id
1 'polypeptide(L)'
;MVPEVFDHWTAFRSSGGLFCRLCYINPQVYQEAVEVLGQDLAIVALALTAERSANGSVANPGGYLRELVNRSCRGSLRLSRSLFSMAASARQSH
;
A
#
# COMPACT_ATOMS: atom_id res chain seq x y z
N MET A 1 -11.84 -8.83 12.84
CA MET A 1 -10.50 -9.19 13.35
C MET A 1 -9.62 -9.39 12.11
N VAL A 2 -8.60 -8.56 11.90
CA VAL A 2 -7.68 -8.65 10.74
C VAL A 2 -6.22 -8.85 11.20
N PRO A 3 -5.85 -9.89 11.98
CA PRO A 3 -4.46 -10.07 12.43
C PRO A 3 -3.68 -11.06 11.54
N GLU A 4 -4.31 -12.13 11.05
CA GLU A 4 -3.63 -13.28 10.41
C GLU A 4 -2.95 -12.93 9.08
N VAL A 5 -3.36 -11.83 8.46
CA VAL A 5 -2.80 -11.34 7.20
C VAL A 5 -1.34 -10.91 7.37
N PHE A 6 -0.94 -10.48 8.58
CA PHE A 6 0.42 -9.99 8.86
C PHE A 6 1.38 -11.07 9.34
N ASP A 7 0.89 -12.26 9.74
CA ASP A 7 1.72 -13.36 10.24
C ASP A 7 2.53 -14.06 9.15
N HIS A 8 2.09 -13.94 7.88
CA HIS A 8 2.78 -14.50 6.73
C HIS A 8 2.80 -13.52 5.56
N TRP A 9 4.00 -13.26 5.02
CA TRP A 9 4.19 -12.40 3.85
C TRP A 9 3.31 -12.80 2.65
N THR A 10 3.09 -14.10 2.45
CA THR A 10 2.19 -14.60 1.41
C THR A 10 0.74 -14.19 1.64
N ALA A 11 0.23 -14.27 2.88
CA ALA A 11 -1.12 -13.84 3.22
C ALA A 11 -1.28 -12.33 3.00
N PHE A 12 -0.28 -11.54 3.42
CA PHE A 12 -0.26 -10.10 3.17
C PHE A 12 -0.29 -9.78 1.68
N ARG A 13 0.55 -10.42 0.87
CA ARG A 13 0.55 -10.22 -0.59
C ARG A 13 -0.79 -10.52 -1.24
N SER A 14 -1.51 -11.53 -0.77
CA SER A 14 -2.82 -11.88 -1.30
C SER A 14 -3.96 -10.97 -0.78
N SER A 15 -3.68 -10.06 0.15
CA SER A 15 -4.70 -9.23 0.81
C SER A 15 -5.12 -7.97 0.05
N GLY A 16 -4.58 -7.71 -1.15
CA GLY A 16 -4.84 -6.47 -1.88
C GLY A 16 -6.32 -6.15 -2.10
N GLY A 17 -7.13 -7.17 -2.40
CA GLY A 17 -8.59 -7.00 -2.53
C GLY A 17 -9.29 -6.57 -1.23
N LEU A 18 -8.78 -7.01 -0.06
CA LEU A 18 -9.29 -6.56 1.24
C LEU A 18 -8.97 -5.08 1.46
N PHE A 19 -7.73 -4.66 1.22
CA PHE A 19 -7.32 -3.27 1.33
C PHE A 19 -8.12 -2.35 0.39
N CYS A 20 -8.38 -2.77 -0.85
CA CYS A 20 -9.21 -2.01 -1.77
C CYS A 20 -10.61 -1.75 -1.21
N ARG A 21 -11.24 -2.76 -0.59
CA ARG A 21 -12.55 -2.60 0.04
C ARG A 21 -12.50 -1.66 1.25
N LEU A 22 -11.49 -1.82 2.12
CA LEU A 22 -11.36 -1.02 3.33
C LEU A 22 -11.07 0.45 3.05
N CYS A 23 -10.35 0.74 1.96
CA CYS A 23 -9.93 2.09 1.59
C CYS A 23 -10.76 2.70 0.45
N TYR A 24 -11.86 2.05 0.05
CA TYR A 24 -12.70 2.48 -1.08
C TYR A 24 -11.90 2.74 -2.37
N ILE A 25 -10.85 1.95 -2.60
CA ILE A 25 -10.04 1.99 -3.81
C ILE A 25 -10.65 1.03 -4.82
N ASN A 26 -10.91 1.51 -6.04
CA ASN A 26 -11.35 0.63 -7.13
C ASN A 26 -10.27 -0.46 -7.37
N PRO A 27 -10.63 -1.76 -7.33
CA PRO A 27 -9.69 -2.87 -7.53
C PRO A 27 -8.87 -2.79 -8.82
N GLN A 28 -9.42 -2.16 -9.88
CA GLN A 28 -8.71 -1.95 -11.14
C GLN A 28 -7.46 -1.09 -10.97
N VAL A 29 -7.51 -0.08 -10.08
CA VAL A 29 -6.36 0.79 -9.77
C VAL A 29 -5.23 -0.02 -9.15
N TYR A 30 -5.57 -1.00 -8.32
CA TYR A 30 -4.60 -1.88 -7.70
C TYR A 30 -4.04 -2.91 -8.70
N GLN A 31 -4.88 -3.45 -9.59
CA GLN A 31 -4.40 -4.32 -10.68
C GLN A 31 -3.41 -3.60 -11.59
N GLU A 32 -3.71 -2.35 -11.99
CA GLU A 32 -2.76 -1.49 -12.73
C GLU A 32 -1.42 -1.35 -11.97
N ALA A 33 -1.47 -1.17 -10.65
CA ALA A 33 -0.27 -1.09 -9.82
C ALA A 33 0.52 -2.42 -9.80
N VAL A 34 -0.17 -3.56 -9.76
CA VAL A 34 0.45 -4.90 -9.81
C VAL A 34 1.12 -5.13 -11.16
N GLU A 35 0.47 -4.75 -12.27
CA GLU A 35 1.03 -4.88 -13.62
C GLU A 35 2.32 -4.07 -13.79
N VAL A 36 2.37 -2.88 -13.18
CA VAL A 36 3.51 -1.96 -13.33
C VAL A 36 4.65 -2.26 -12.35
N LEU A 37 4.34 -2.59 -11.09
CA LEU A 37 5.34 -2.73 -10.03
C LEU A 37 5.64 -4.18 -9.63
N GLY A 38 4.78 -5.13 -10.04
CA GLY A 38 4.73 -6.47 -9.48
C GLY A 38 4.02 -6.53 -8.12
N GLN A 39 3.59 -7.74 -7.73
CA GLN A 39 2.73 -7.97 -6.57
C GLN A 39 3.30 -7.40 -5.26
N ASP A 40 4.58 -7.64 -4.99
CA ASP A 40 5.25 -7.29 -3.74
C ASP A 40 5.32 -5.77 -3.53
N LEU A 41 5.64 -5.01 -4.59
CA LEU A 41 5.72 -3.56 -4.52
C LEU A 41 4.33 -2.90 -4.55
N ALA A 42 3.38 -3.48 -5.30
CA ALA A 42 2.02 -2.99 -5.35
C ALA A 42 1.31 -3.10 -3.99
N ILE A 43 1.44 -4.24 -3.28
CA ILE A 43 0.82 -4.38 -1.95
C ILE A 43 1.41 -3.40 -0.93
N VAL A 44 2.70 -3.10 -1.04
CA VAL A 44 3.36 -2.09 -0.21
C VAL A 44 2.84 -0.69 -0.49
N ALA A 45 2.72 -0.31 -1.77
CA ALA A 45 2.16 0.97 -2.17
C ALA A 45 0.69 1.12 -1.73
N LEU A 46 -0.08 0.04 -1.80
CA LEU A 46 -1.47 0.00 -1.33
C LEU A 46 -1.54 0.15 0.19
N ALA A 47 -0.68 -0.53 0.96
CA ALA A 47 -0.63 -0.39 2.41
C ALA A 47 -0.22 1.01 2.87
N LEU A 48 0.76 1.64 2.19
CA LEU A 48 1.12 3.05 2.40
C LEU A 48 -0.07 3.98 2.14
N THR A 49 -0.79 3.73 1.04
CA THR A 49 -1.98 4.49 0.68
C THR A 49 -3.07 4.35 1.74
N ALA A 50 -3.28 3.13 2.26
CA ALA A 50 -4.24 2.84 3.30
C ALA A 50 -3.91 3.52 4.62
N GLU A 51 -2.65 3.48 5.06
CA GLU A 51 -2.16 4.19 6.25
C GLU A 51 -2.40 5.69 6.14
N ARG A 52 -2.05 6.28 4.99
CA ARG A 52 -2.23 7.71 4.72
C ARG A 52 -3.69 8.14 4.56
N SER A 53 -4.54 7.24 4.10
CA SER A 53 -5.98 7.50 4.06
C SER A 53 -6.58 7.43 5.46
N ALA A 54 -6.22 6.42 6.25
CA ALA A 54 -6.72 6.23 7.61
C ALA A 54 -6.31 7.37 8.56
N ASN A 55 -5.13 7.98 8.37
CA ASN A 55 -4.67 9.12 9.14
C ASN A 55 -5.15 10.49 8.60
N GLY A 56 -5.98 10.51 7.55
CA GLY A 56 -6.53 11.74 6.96
C GLY A 56 -5.58 12.55 6.08
N SER A 57 -4.35 12.09 5.85
CA SER A 57 -3.36 12.79 5.00
C SER A 57 -3.70 12.72 3.51
N VAL A 58 -4.52 11.77 3.09
CA VAL A 58 -4.90 11.53 1.69
C VAL A 58 -6.41 11.45 1.54
N ALA A 59 -6.97 12.43 0.81
CA ALA A 59 -8.41 12.50 0.51
C ALA A 59 -8.84 11.59 -0.65
N ASN A 60 -7.94 11.30 -1.60
CA ASN A 60 -8.20 10.40 -2.73
C ASN A 60 -7.17 9.25 -2.75
N PRO A 61 -7.48 8.11 -2.11
CA PRO A 61 -6.58 6.97 -2.01
C PRO A 61 -6.18 6.40 -3.38
N GLY A 62 -7.14 6.28 -4.31
CA GLY A 62 -6.85 5.76 -5.66
C GLY A 62 -5.93 6.68 -6.48
N GLY A 63 -6.13 7.99 -6.38
CA GLY A 63 -5.24 8.98 -7.00
C GLY A 63 -3.84 8.95 -6.41
N TYR A 64 -3.74 8.82 -5.09
CA TYR A 64 -2.46 8.72 -4.40
C TYR A 64 -1.69 7.44 -4.76
N LEU A 65 -2.37 6.30 -4.86
CA LEU A 65 -1.77 5.04 -5.30
C LEU A 65 -1.17 5.17 -6.71
N ARG A 66 -1.90 5.75 -7.66
CA ARG A 66 -1.37 5.99 -9.02
C ARG A 66 -0.15 6.90 -9.02
N GLU A 67 -0.17 7.95 -8.20
CA GLU A 67 0.98 8.84 -8.07
C GLU A 67 2.20 8.12 -7.47
N LEU A 68 2.02 7.22 -6.49
CA LEU A 68 3.11 6.38 -5.97
C LEU A 68 3.68 5.42 -7.03
N VAL A 69 2.81 4.81 -7.86
CA VAL A 69 3.22 3.96 -8.98
C VAL A 69 4.05 4.77 -9.96
N ASN A 70 3.56 5.93 -10.39
CA ASN A 70 4.26 6.83 -11.30
C ASN A 70 5.63 7.27 -10.75
N ARG A 71 5.70 7.61 -9.45
CA ARG A 71 6.98 7.99 -8.81
C ARG A 71 7.97 6.84 -8.75
N SER A 72 7.50 5.62 -8.54
CA SER A 72 8.33 4.41 -8.54
C SER A 72 8.92 4.15 -9.92
N CYS A 73 8.11 4.25 -10.98
CA CYS A 73 8.57 4.07 -12.36
C CYS A 73 9.64 5.09 -12.77
N ARG A 74 9.54 6.33 -12.29
CA ARG A 74 10.55 7.38 -12.54
C ARG A 74 11.83 7.22 -11.70
N GLY A 75 11.96 6.16 -10.91
CA GLY A 75 13.08 5.97 -9.97
C GLY A 75 13.11 6.96 -8.80
N SER A 76 12.07 7.79 -8.67
CA SER A 76 12.00 8.85 -7.66
C SER A 76 11.49 8.34 -6.30
N LEU A 77 10.90 7.15 -6.24
CA LEU A 77 10.42 6.53 -5.02
C LEU A 77 11.25 5.30 -4.65
N ARG A 78 11.95 5.37 -3.51
CA ARG A 78 12.56 4.20 -2.88
C ARG A 78 11.54 3.54 -1.95
N LEU A 79 10.68 2.67 -2.51
CA LEU A 79 9.61 1.98 -1.76
C LEU A 79 10.12 1.22 -0.54
N SER A 80 11.33 0.63 -0.61
CA SER A 80 11.99 0.00 0.54
C SER A 80 12.15 0.94 1.73
N ARG A 81 12.55 2.20 1.49
CA ARG A 81 12.66 3.22 2.54
C ARG A 81 11.30 3.56 3.16
N SER A 82 10.26 3.69 2.34
CA SER A 82 8.91 3.97 2.82
C SER A 82 8.36 2.83 3.67
N LEU A 83 8.63 1.58 3.27
CA LEU A 83 8.31 0.36 4.02
C LEU A 83 8.99 0.35 5.39
N PHE A 84 10.30 0.58 5.44
CA PHE A 84 11.05 0.63 6.69
C PHE A 84 10.61 1.80 7.58
N SER A 85 10.23 2.94 7.00
CA SER A 85 9.69 4.07 7.76
C SER A 85 8.34 3.73 8.40
N MET A 86 7.41 3.10 7.67
CA MET A 86 6.14 2.62 8.25
C MET A 86 6.38 1.65 9.40
N ALA A 87 7.27 0.66 9.21
CA ALA A 87 7.60 -0.32 10.24
C ALA A 87 8.28 0.31 11.47
N ALA A 88 8.94 1.46 11.31
CA ALA A 88 9.48 2.23 12.43
C ALA A 88 8.40 3.05 13.15
N SER A 89 7.49 3.69 12.40
CA SER A 89 6.38 4.47 12.96
C SER A 89 5.36 3.61 13.71
N ALA A 90 5.05 2.41 13.20
CA ALA A 90 4.17 1.46 13.88
C ALA A 90 4.69 1.02 15.26
N ARG A 91 6.02 1.05 15.49
CA ARG A 91 6.64 0.76 16.79
C ARG A 91 6.54 1.90 17.80
N GLN A 92 6.19 3.11 17.37
CA GLN A 92 6.05 4.28 18.24
C GLN A 92 4.58 4.52 18.67
N SER A 93 3.64 3.76 18.10
CA SER A 93 2.21 3.84 18.41
C SER A 93 1.78 2.86 19.53
N HIS A 94 2.76 2.30 20.24
CA HIS A 94 2.64 1.29 21.30
C HIS A 94 3.38 1.78 22.54
#